data_AF-A0A0L8VP38-F1
#
_entry.id   AF-A0A0L8VP38-F1
#
_cell.length_a   1.000
_cell.length_b   1.000
_cell.length_c   1.000
_cell.angle_alpha   90.00
_cell.angle_beta   90.00
_cell.angle_gamma   90.00
#
_symmetry.space_group_name_H-M   'P 1'
#
loop_
_entity.id
_entity.type
_entity.pdbx_description
1 polymer ?
#
loop_
_entity_poly.entity_id
_entity_poly.type
_entity_poly.pdbx_seq_one_letter_code
_entity_poly.pdbx_strand_id
1 'polypeptide(L)'
;MAWSGGKDIVDQIFDAGYWLVSKSAVLSDEIKNHVEKSIESISGKISNKETPRLQENDSNRSKVYKTLRIGLQDHWKLGLGISATSLCLYLGYRTFFKLPPNLPEAESQVVLILGDMNDPIIRNQVMDLYRRRFTVYICTENADVYKKHEEDQDFIYYIDPTCEKDFEGFFVDVPRLASILFMPRLSYHPSGVISCDSLESEIHSSIFVYYQALLSIIPHLKRKTQLIMFNPSLTADLNLVHHSTEIITSGIIDSLFKIFKEYQRLNVSTIKLGILQIGSQPSNYKFLRMAGSDIHEALHYPVYKMIMSANGYKLRQLLSWLTTLGGYNSVYYCGRFSYLVSWPFASLIFNHHTRLSLKRLRGRLAKVYSSIISFFCRSSSKSSK
;
A
#
# COMPACT_ATOMS: atom_id res chain seq x y z
N MET A 1 -4.62 38.72 -37.99
CA MET A 1 -4.37 39.30 -36.64
C MET A 1 -4.82 38.29 -35.61
N ALA A 2 -3.93 38.01 -34.66
CA ALA A 2 -3.90 36.99 -33.61
C ALA A 2 -5.20 36.21 -33.32
N TRP A 3 -5.17 34.91 -33.61
CA TRP A 3 -6.05 33.91 -32.99
C TRP A 3 -5.30 33.24 -31.84
N SER A 4 -5.86 33.36 -30.64
CA SER A 4 -5.40 32.70 -29.43
C SER A 4 -5.74 31.21 -29.48
N GLY A 5 -4.74 30.34 -29.55
CA GLY A 5 -4.89 28.93 -29.26
C GLY A 5 -4.83 28.71 -27.76
N GLY A 6 -5.91 28.19 -27.17
CA GLY A 6 -6.01 27.88 -25.75
C GLY A 6 -4.97 26.83 -25.31
N LYS A 7 -4.29 27.08 -24.20
CA LYS A 7 -3.41 26.12 -23.53
C LYS A 7 -4.23 24.94 -23.01
N ASP A 8 -3.81 23.72 -23.36
CA ASP A 8 -4.38 22.48 -22.85
C ASP A 8 -4.34 22.42 -21.32
N ILE A 9 -5.37 21.82 -20.71
CA ILE A 9 -5.57 21.73 -19.26
C ILE A 9 -4.37 21.05 -18.57
N VAL A 10 -3.71 20.13 -19.28
CA VAL A 10 -2.50 19.44 -18.81
C VAL A 10 -1.33 20.42 -18.67
N ASP A 11 -1.13 21.32 -19.63
CA ASP A 11 -0.10 22.35 -19.56
C ASP A 11 -0.39 23.36 -18.44
N GLN A 12 -1.65 23.65 -18.15
CA GLN A 12 -2.01 24.51 -17.01
C GLN A 12 -1.73 23.86 -15.65
N ILE A 13 -1.92 22.54 -15.53
CA ILE A 13 -1.63 21.79 -14.29
C ILE A 13 -0.12 21.61 -14.10
N PHE A 14 0.62 21.33 -15.17
CA PHE A 14 2.08 21.26 -15.12
C PHE A 14 2.71 22.64 -14.89
N ASP A 15 2.22 23.69 -15.54
CA ASP A 15 2.64 25.08 -15.28
C ASP A 15 2.33 25.48 -13.83
N ALA A 16 1.16 25.10 -13.29
CA ALA A 16 0.80 25.37 -11.90
C ALA A 16 1.67 24.59 -10.90
N GLY A 17 1.98 23.32 -11.19
CA GLY A 17 2.88 22.49 -10.38
C GLY A 17 4.31 23.00 -10.41
N TYR A 18 4.82 23.36 -11.58
CA TYR A 18 6.15 23.93 -11.76
C TYR A 18 6.27 25.32 -11.12
N TRP A 19 5.21 26.13 -11.18
CA TRP A 19 5.13 27.42 -10.48
C TRP A 19 5.12 27.28 -8.96
N LEU A 20 4.41 26.28 -8.43
CA LEU A 20 4.39 25.99 -6.98
C LEU A 20 5.75 25.51 -6.48
N VAL A 21 6.39 24.60 -7.22
CA VAL A 21 7.72 24.06 -6.89
C VAL A 21 8.79 25.14 -7.00
N SER A 22 8.80 25.91 -8.10
CA SER A 22 9.79 27.00 -8.27
C SER A 22 9.60 28.12 -7.25
N LYS A 23 8.36 28.49 -6.90
CA LYS A 23 8.13 29.44 -5.79
C LYS A 23 8.57 28.89 -4.44
N SER A 24 8.39 27.59 -4.19
CA SER A 24 8.84 26.98 -2.93
C SER A 24 10.36 26.93 -2.81
N ALA A 25 11.08 26.71 -3.91
CA ALA A 25 12.53 26.75 -3.96
C ALA A 25 13.07 28.18 -3.76
N VAL A 26 12.48 29.17 -4.46
CA VAL A 26 12.85 30.58 -4.31
C VAL A 26 12.56 31.08 -2.90
N LEU A 27 11.42 30.70 -2.29
CA LEU A 27 11.12 31.03 -0.89
C LEU A 27 12.07 30.36 0.09
N SER A 28 12.49 29.12 -0.18
CA SER A 28 13.46 28.41 0.67
C SER A 28 14.83 29.08 0.64
N ASP A 29 15.31 29.49 -0.53
CA ASP A 29 16.58 30.20 -0.67
C ASP A 29 16.51 31.62 -0.10
N GLU A 30 15.37 32.30 -0.24
CA GLU A 30 15.16 33.63 0.35
C GLU A 30 15.09 33.57 1.88
N ILE A 31 14.43 32.55 2.45
CA ILE A 31 14.42 32.30 3.90
C ILE A 31 15.82 31.94 4.41
N LYS A 32 16.56 31.08 3.69
CA LYS A 32 17.93 30.71 4.06
C LYS A 32 18.83 31.94 4.07
N ASN A 33 18.77 32.78 3.04
CA ASN A 33 19.53 34.03 2.95
C ASN A 33 19.12 35.05 4.04
N HIS A 34 17.84 35.09 4.41
CA HIS A 34 17.35 35.99 5.47
C HIS A 34 17.77 35.53 6.87
N VAL A 35 17.85 34.22 7.10
CA VAL A 35 18.33 33.61 8.33
C VAL A 35 19.85 33.77 8.46
N GLU A 36 20.61 33.51 7.40
CA GLU A 36 22.07 33.73 7.39
C GLU A 36 22.42 35.20 7.65
N LYS A 37 21.77 36.16 6.98
CA LYS A 37 21.97 37.60 7.24
C LYS A 37 21.58 38.02 8.64
N SER A 38 20.54 37.41 9.20
CA SER A 38 20.07 37.71 10.56
C SER A 38 21.06 37.17 11.61
N ILE A 39 21.62 35.97 11.38
CA ILE A 39 22.67 35.37 12.22
C ILE A 39 23.96 36.20 12.15
N GLU A 40 24.38 36.65 10.97
CA GLU A 40 25.54 37.55 10.82
C GLU A 40 25.32 38.91 11.50
N SER A 41 24.11 39.47 11.40
CA SER A 41 23.78 40.76 12.03
C SER A 41 23.71 40.69 13.57
N ILE A 42 23.39 39.51 14.12
CA ILE A 42 23.36 39.25 15.56
C ILE A 42 24.79 38.96 16.05
N SER A 43 25.57 38.17 15.30
CA SER A 43 26.99 37.92 15.56
C SER A 43 27.81 39.21 15.58
N GLY A 44 27.62 40.09 14.59
CA GLY A 44 28.29 41.39 14.50
C GLY A 44 27.89 42.39 15.59
N LYS A 45 26.67 42.29 16.15
CA LYS A 45 26.18 43.15 17.24
C LYS A 45 26.56 42.68 18.64
N ILE A 46 26.96 41.41 18.79
CA ILE A 46 27.46 40.87 20.06
C ILE A 46 28.97 41.13 20.20
N SER A 47 29.70 41.27 19.10
CA SER A 47 31.16 41.51 19.12
C SER A 47 31.58 42.96 19.39
N ASN A 48 30.71 43.95 19.21
CA ASN A 48 31.05 45.37 19.43
C ASN A 48 30.04 46.03 20.36
N LYS A 49 30.32 46.00 21.67
CA LYS A 49 29.58 46.79 22.66
C LYS A 49 30.53 47.43 23.66
N GLU A 50 31.19 48.50 23.22
CA GLU A 50 31.54 49.61 24.11
C GLU A 50 30.49 50.72 23.92
N THR A 51 29.93 51.20 25.03
CA THR A 51 29.09 52.40 25.10
C THR A 51 29.95 53.67 24.94
N PRO A 52 29.49 54.77 24.30
CA PRO A 52 28.65 55.73 25.04
C PRO A 52 27.65 56.63 24.26
N ARG A 53 26.70 57.15 25.05
CA ARG A 53 26.02 58.48 25.12
C ARG A 53 25.25 59.13 23.94
N LEU A 54 24.19 59.80 24.39
CA LEU A 54 23.16 60.61 23.73
C LEU A 54 23.68 61.75 22.85
N GLN A 55 23.06 61.93 21.67
CA GLN A 55 22.67 63.25 21.17
C GLN A 55 21.53 63.15 20.13
N GLU A 56 20.59 64.09 20.22
CA GLU A 56 19.48 64.34 19.30
C GLU A 56 19.99 64.71 17.89
N ASN A 57 19.34 64.20 16.84
CA ASN A 57 18.59 65.07 15.92
C ASN A 57 17.86 64.29 14.81
N ASP A 58 16.64 64.76 14.58
CA ASP A 58 15.96 64.98 13.31
C ASP A 58 15.44 63.84 12.40
N SER A 59 14.10 63.79 12.39
CA SER A 59 13.23 63.91 11.21
C SER A 59 13.60 63.16 9.92
N ASN A 60 13.30 61.85 9.88
CA ASN A 60 12.71 61.19 8.68
C ASN A 60 12.38 59.69 8.83
N ARG A 61 12.30 59.13 10.05
CA ARG A 61 12.05 57.69 10.24
C ARG A 61 10.59 57.24 10.17
N SER A 62 9.61 58.14 10.20
CA SER A 62 8.18 57.76 10.31
C SER A 62 7.52 57.33 9.00
N LYS A 63 8.11 57.64 7.83
CA LYS A 63 7.56 57.24 6.52
C LYS A 63 8.06 55.87 6.05
N VAL A 64 9.27 55.46 6.38
CA VAL A 64 9.80 54.13 6.00
C VAL A 64 9.18 53.00 6.85
N TYR A 65 8.91 53.28 8.13
CA TYR A 65 8.24 52.31 9.02
C TYR A 65 6.73 52.17 8.76
N LYS A 66 6.07 53.16 8.14
CA LYS A 66 4.64 53.04 7.77
C LYS A 66 4.44 52.22 6.50
N THR A 67 5.35 52.27 5.53
CA THR A 67 5.22 51.49 4.28
C THR A 67 5.59 50.02 4.46
N LEU A 68 6.50 49.68 5.36
CA LEU A 68 6.84 48.28 5.70
C LEU A 68 5.81 47.58 6.58
N ARG A 69 4.89 48.32 7.22
CA ARG A 69 3.86 47.73 8.09
C ARG A 69 2.60 47.29 7.35
N ILE A 70 2.41 47.72 6.11
CA ILE A 70 1.16 47.48 5.35
C ILE A 70 1.24 46.23 4.46
N GLY A 71 2.45 45.74 4.11
CA GLY A 71 2.61 44.51 3.30
C GLY A 71 2.86 43.23 4.10
N LEU A 72 3.28 43.35 5.37
CA LEU A 72 3.75 42.22 6.18
C LEU A 72 2.73 41.72 7.21
N GLN A 73 1.62 42.43 7.44
CA GLN A 73 0.71 42.14 8.55
C GLN A 73 -0.36 41.07 8.25
N ASP A 74 -0.58 40.73 6.98
CA ASP A 74 -1.57 39.72 6.57
C ASP A 74 -0.93 38.40 6.11
N HIS A 75 0.32 38.43 5.59
CA HIS A 75 1.00 37.24 5.09
C HIS A 75 1.76 36.44 6.15
N TRP A 76 2.22 37.05 7.25
CA TRP A 76 2.87 36.32 8.35
C TRP A 76 1.90 35.40 9.10
N LYS A 77 0.62 35.77 9.22
CA LYS A 77 -0.43 34.91 9.81
C LYS A 77 -0.71 33.68 8.95
N LEU A 78 -0.70 33.85 7.62
CA LEU A 78 -0.80 32.75 6.67
C LEU A 78 0.45 31.86 6.70
N GLY A 79 1.65 32.46 6.74
CA GLY A 79 2.92 31.72 6.83
C GLY A 79 3.07 30.94 8.14
N LEU A 80 2.73 31.54 9.28
CA LEU A 80 2.69 30.86 10.58
C LEU A 80 1.56 29.83 10.67
N GLY A 81 0.42 30.10 10.03
CA GLY A 81 -0.67 29.14 9.92
C GLY A 81 -0.26 27.89 9.14
N ILE A 82 0.43 28.05 8.01
CA ILE A 82 0.94 26.95 7.17
C ILE A 82 2.07 26.19 7.89
N SER A 83 2.97 26.87 8.60
CA SER A 83 4.05 26.20 9.34
C SER A 83 3.54 25.47 10.58
N ALA A 84 2.59 26.04 11.32
CA ALA A 84 1.97 25.39 12.47
C ALA A 84 1.10 24.20 12.04
N THR A 85 0.33 24.32 10.95
CA THR A 85 -0.43 23.17 10.40
C THR A 85 0.50 22.10 9.84
N SER A 86 1.59 22.45 9.16
CA SER A 86 2.61 21.49 8.70
C SER A 86 3.29 20.79 9.87
N LEU A 87 3.65 21.52 10.94
CA LEU A 87 4.23 20.96 12.15
C LEU A 87 3.24 20.06 12.89
N CYS A 88 1.97 20.46 13.02
CA CYS A 88 0.92 19.64 13.61
C CYS A 88 0.62 18.39 12.78
N LEU A 89 0.64 18.49 11.45
CA LEU A 89 0.52 17.35 10.55
C LEU A 89 1.73 16.43 10.65
N TYR A 90 2.95 16.97 10.74
CA TYR A 90 4.19 16.21 10.87
C TYR A 90 4.30 15.52 12.24
N LEU A 91 4.03 16.25 13.33
CA LEU A 91 3.99 15.70 14.68
C LEU A 91 2.86 14.69 14.79
N GLY A 92 1.66 15.02 14.31
CA GLY A 92 0.52 14.11 14.27
C GLY A 92 0.76 12.87 13.40
N TYR A 93 1.50 13.00 12.29
CA TYR A 93 1.98 11.86 11.51
C TYR A 93 2.91 10.97 12.33
N ARG A 94 3.87 11.57 13.03
CA ARG A 94 4.85 10.82 13.83
C ARG A 94 4.23 10.10 15.04
N THR A 95 3.22 10.68 15.70
CA THR A 95 2.57 10.07 16.87
C THR A 95 1.37 9.20 16.54
N PHE A 96 0.50 9.58 15.60
CA PHE A 96 -0.75 8.86 15.33
C PHE A 96 -0.66 7.92 14.12
N PHE A 97 0.27 8.16 13.19
CA PHE A 97 0.43 7.28 12.03
C PHE A 97 1.57 6.28 12.18
N LYS A 98 2.53 6.44 13.10
CA LYS A 98 3.57 5.43 13.29
C LYS A 98 3.00 4.24 14.07
N LEU A 99 2.98 3.06 13.45
CA LEU A 99 2.64 1.82 14.15
C LEU A 99 3.81 1.42 15.04
N PRO A 100 3.56 0.89 16.24
CA PRO A 100 4.62 0.23 16.98
C PRO A 100 5.11 -0.97 16.15
N PRO A 101 6.41 -1.28 16.18
CA PRO A 101 6.94 -2.43 15.45
C PRO A 101 6.35 -3.75 15.97
N ASN A 102 6.11 -3.82 17.29
CA ASN A 102 5.54 -4.97 18.01
C ASN A 102 4.36 -4.52 18.87
N LEU A 103 3.42 -5.42 19.13
CA LEU A 103 2.36 -5.18 20.11
C LEU A 103 2.96 -5.00 21.52
N PRO A 104 2.43 -4.07 22.33
CA PRO A 104 2.77 -4.00 23.75
C PRO A 104 2.28 -5.27 24.46
N GLU A 105 3.05 -5.78 25.43
CA GLU A 105 2.74 -7.03 26.15
C GLU A 105 1.37 -7.03 26.84
N ALA A 106 0.84 -5.85 27.17
CA ALA A 106 -0.47 -5.68 27.77
C ALA A 106 -1.64 -5.86 26.78
N GLU A 107 -1.40 -5.83 25.46
CA GLU A 107 -2.42 -5.97 24.42
C GLU A 107 -2.22 -7.27 23.63
N SER A 108 -2.48 -8.42 24.26
CA SER A 108 -2.52 -9.70 23.54
C SER A 108 -3.68 -9.67 22.52
N GLN A 109 -3.34 -9.80 21.25
CA GLN A 109 -4.28 -9.91 20.14
C GLN A 109 -4.10 -11.26 19.46
N VAL A 110 -5.23 -11.92 19.19
CA VAL A 110 -5.23 -13.24 18.56
C VAL A 110 -5.52 -13.10 17.08
N VAL A 111 -4.75 -13.79 16.23
CA VAL A 111 -5.01 -13.91 14.79
C VAL A 111 -5.24 -15.38 14.48
N LEU A 112 -6.33 -15.67 13.76
CA LEU A 112 -6.60 -17.00 13.23
C LEU A 112 -6.19 -17.04 11.76
N ILE A 113 -5.40 -18.04 11.39
CA ILE A 113 -4.93 -18.26 10.03
C ILE A 113 -5.51 -19.58 9.55
N LEU A 114 -6.31 -19.53 8.50
CA LEU A 114 -6.81 -20.70 7.79
C LEU A 114 -5.84 -20.94 6.62
N GLY A 115 -4.94 -21.90 6.76
CA GLY A 115 -3.86 -22.10 5.80
C GLY A 115 -2.81 -23.11 6.27
N ASP A 116 -2.04 -23.65 5.31
CA ASP A 116 -1.04 -24.68 5.58
C ASP A 116 0.38 -24.08 5.71
N MET A 117 1.08 -24.45 6.79
CA MET A 117 2.47 -24.07 7.07
C MET A 117 3.49 -24.65 6.07
N ASN A 118 3.09 -25.63 5.25
CA ASN A 118 3.90 -26.09 4.14
C ASN A 118 4.08 -25.01 3.06
N ASP A 119 3.15 -24.06 2.94
CA ASP A 119 3.29 -22.94 2.01
C ASP A 119 4.29 -21.89 2.58
N PRO A 120 5.39 -21.57 1.87
CA PRO A 120 6.39 -20.61 2.33
C PRO A 120 5.84 -19.20 2.57
N ILE A 121 4.80 -18.75 1.87
CA ILE A 121 4.19 -17.43 2.10
C ILE A 121 3.41 -17.44 3.41
N ILE A 122 2.59 -18.47 3.63
CA ILE A 122 1.78 -18.63 4.85
C ILE A 122 2.69 -18.74 6.06
N ARG A 123 3.70 -19.63 6.00
CA ARG A 123 4.70 -19.79 7.05
C ARG A 123 5.41 -18.49 7.40
N ASN A 124 5.81 -17.72 6.40
CA ASN A 124 6.48 -16.44 6.63
C ASN A 124 5.54 -15.39 7.24
N GLN A 125 4.27 -15.38 6.85
CA GLN A 125 3.26 -14.50 7.42
C GLN A 125 2.96 -14.84 8.89
N VAL A 126 2.86 -16.12 9.22
CA VAL A 126 2.74 -16.64 10.60
C VAL A 126 3.92 -16.15 11.45
N MET A 127 5.14 -16.37 10.96
CA MET A 127 6.36 -16.01 11.68
C MET A 127 6.53 -14.48 11.83
N ASP A 128 6.05 -13.69 10.87
CA ASP A 128 6.05 -12.22 10.99
C ASP A 128 5.08 -11.76 12.09
N LEU A 129 3.87 -12.32 12.15
CA LEU A 129 2.89 -12.00 13.19
C LEU A 129 3.36 -12.44 14.57
N TYR A 130 3.94 -13.64 14.66
CA TYR A 130 4.57 -14.15 15.88
C TYR A 130 5.65 -13.20 16.40
N ARG A 131 6.59 -12.76 15.54
CA ARG A 131 7.65 -11.80 15.91
C ARG A 131 7.10 -10.45 16.37
N ARG A 132 5.92 -10.06 15.89
CA ARG A 132 5.19 -8.86 16.31
C ARG A 132 4.36 -9.05 17.59
N ARG A 133 4.47 -10.23 18.24
CA ARG A 133 3.81 -10.60 19.50
C ARG A 133 2.30 -10.82 19.40
N PHE A 134 1.80 -11.24 18.24
CA PHE A 134 0.46 -11.80 18.15
C PHE A 134 0.45 -13.24 18.67
N THR A 135 -0.65 -13.65 19.31
CA THR A 135 -0.94 -15.07 19.48
C THR A 135 -1.55 -15.59 18.17
N VAL A 136 -0.94 -16.60 17.58
CA VAL A 136 -1.30 -17.08 16.24
C VAL A 136 -1.91 -18.47 16.36
N TYR A 137 -3.18 -18.59 15.96
CA TYR A 137 -3.83 -19.89 15.78
C TYR A 137 -3.81 -20.26 14.30
N ILE A 138 -3.40 -21.49 14.00
CA ILE A 138 -3.26 -22.00 12.64
C ILE A 138 -4.23 -23.17 12.47
N CYS A 139 -5.23 -22.98 11.63
CA CYS A 139 -6.16 -24.03 11.24
C CYS A 139 -5.64 -24.73 9.99
N THR A 140 -5.27 -26.01 10.12
CA THR A 140 -4.65 -26.79 9.05
C THR A 140 -5.01 -28.27 9.17
N GLU A 141 -5.20 -28.97 8.05
CA GLU A 141 -5.47 -30.42 8.03
C GLU A 141 -4.36 -31.25 8.70
N ASN A 142 -3.13 -30.73 8.73
CA ASN A 142 -1.98 -31.42 9.29
C ASN A 142 -1.70 -31.04 10.76
N ALA A 143 -2.70 -30.53 11.49
CA ALA A 143 -2.52 -29.99 12.83
C ALA A 143 -1.88 -31.00 13.80
N ASP A 144 -2.27 -32.27 13.75
CA ASP A 144 -1.75 -33.34 14.61
C ASP A 144 -0.24 -33.56 14.48
N VAL A 145 0.32 -33.31 13.29
CA VAL A 145 1.76 -33.41 13.06
C VAL A 145 2.49 -32.27 13.78
N TYR A 146 1.92 -31.07 13.73
CA TYR A 146 2.51 -29.88 14.33
C TYR A 146 2.34 -29.82 15.85
N LYS A 147 1.20 -30.28 16.39
CA LYS A 147 0.95 -30.37 17.84
C LYS A 147 1.99 -31.22 18.58
N LYS A 148 2.55 -32.24 17.93
CA LYS A 148 3.63 -33.07 18.49
C LYS A 148 4.95 -32.32 18.68
N HIS A 149 5.09 -31.15 18.07
CA HIS A 149 6.27 -30.29 18.12
C HIS A 149 5.96 -28.92 18.77
N GLU A 150 4.84 -28.82 19.49
CA GLU A 150 4.32 -27.56 20.05
C GLU A 150 5.14 -27.07 21.26
N GLU A 151 5.91 -27.95 21.91
CA GLU A 151 6.74 -27.63 23.09
C GLU A 151 7.79 -26.54 22.85
N ASP A 152 8.14 -26.25 21.58
CA ASP A 152 9.16 -25.27 21.20
C ASP A 152 8.59 -23.88 20.80
N GLN A 153 7.26 -23.70 20.77
CA GLN A 153 6.64 -22.48 20.20
C GLN A 153 5.60 -21.84 21.15
N ASP A 154 6.09 -20.98 22.05
CA ASP A 154 5.21 -20.11 22.83
C ASP A 154 4.32 -19.25 21.89
N PHE A 155 3.01 -19.19 22.13
CA PHE A 155 2.03 -18.36 21.39
C PHE A 155 1.62 -18.79 19.97
N ILE A 156 2.06 -19.95 19.49
CA ILE A 156 1.57 -20.55 18.23
C ILE A 156 0.79 -21.81 18.56
N TYR A 157 -0.46 -21.88 18.13
CA TYR A 157 -1.36 -23.00 18.42
C TYR A 157 -1.96 -23.56 17.14
N TYR A 158 -2.16 -24.87 17.10
CA TYR A 158 -2.69 -25.57 15.92
C TYR A 158 -4.10 -26.10 16.15
N ILE A 159 -5.00 -25.87 15.19
CA ILE A 159 -6.39 -26.32 15.19
C ILE A 159 -6.59 -27.27 14.01
N ASP A 160 -7.12 -28.45 14.27
CA ASP A 160 -7.61 -29.33 13.22
C ASP A 160 -9.01 -28.86 12.78
N PRO A 161 -9.21 -28.55 11.48
CA PRO A 161 -10.50 -28.11 10.95
C PRO A 161 -11.64 -29.14 11.12
N THR A 162 -11.33 -30.40 11.37
CA THR A 162 -12.31 -31.49 11.57
C THR A 162 -12.58 -31.79 13.05
N CYS A 163 -11.75 -31.27 13.96
CA CYS A 163 -11.85 -31.54 15.40
C CYS A 163 -12.69 -30.46 16.12
N GLU A 164 -13.91 -30.79 16.52
CA GLU A 164 -14.79 -29.85 17.25
C GLU A 164 -14.19 -29.37 18.57
N LYS A 165 -13.46 -30.25 19.30
CA LYS A 165 -12.85 -29.91 20.59
C LYS A 165 -11.80 -28.81 20.49
N ASP A 166 -11.06 -28.77 19.38
CA ASP A 166 -10.07 -27.71 19.16
C ASP A 166 -10.75 -26.35 18.98
N PHE A 167 -11.90 -26.31 18.30
CA PHE A 167 -12.68 -25.10 18.16
C PHE A 167 -13.33 -24.67 19.48
N GLU A 168 -13.83 -25.61 20.27
CA GLU A 168 -14.33 -25.31 21.62
C GLU A 168 -13.26 -24.67 22.50
N GLY A 169 -12.05 -25.25 22.54
CA GLY A 169 -10.90 -24.67 23.23
C GLY A 169 -10.58 -23.26 22.72
N PHE A 170 -10.50 -23.09 21.40
CA PHE A 170 -10.29 -21.78 20.78
C PHE A 170 -11.33 -20.73 21.22
N PHE A 171 -12.61 -21.07 21.28
CA PHE A 171 -13.64 -20.10 21.69
C PHE A 171 -13.61 -19.74 23.18
N VAL A 172 -13.09 -20.64 24.02
CA VAL A 172 -12.93 -20.40 25.46
C VAL A 172 -11.67 -19.59 25.76
N ASP A 173 -10.56 -19.97 25.13
CA ASP A 173 -9.23 -19.44 25.43
C ASP A 173 -8.92 -18.12 24.72
N VAL A 174 -9.69 -17.74 23.70
CA VAL A 174 -9.48 -16.51 22.92
C VAL A 174 -10.39 -15.38 23.40
N PRO A 175 -9.89 -14.46 24.25
CA PRO A 175 -10.70 -13.33 24.73
C PRO A 175 -10.97 -12.30 23.62
N ARG A 176 -10.05 -12.16 22.66
CA ARG A 176 -10.15 -11.16 21.58
C ARG A 176 -9.48 -11.61 20.28
N LEU A 177 -10.31 -12.07 19.34
CA LEU A 177 -9.92 -12.32 17.95
C LEU A 177 -9.83 -10.98 17.18
N ALA A 178 -8.64 -10.66 16.69
CA ALA A 178 -8.36 -9.42 15.96
C ALA A 178 -8.66 -9.55 14.46
N SER A 179 -8.25 -10.66 13.84
CA SER A 179 -8.44 -10.89 12.41
C SER A 179 -8.43 -12.37 12.07
N ILE A 180 -9.14 -12.73 11.00
CA ILE A 180 -9.09 -14.05 10.38
C ILE A 180 -8.40 -13.88 9.02
N LEU A 181 -7.33 -14.62 8.78
CA LEU A 181 -6.64 -14.65 7.50
C LEU A 181 -7.04 -15.94 6.77
N PHE A 182 -7.76 -15.79 5.66
CA PHE A 182 -8.08 -16.90 4.77
C PHE A 182 -6.98 -16.99 3.70
N MET A 183 -6.04 -17.91 3.89
CA MET A 183 -4.85 -18.07 3.08
C MET A 183 -4.90 -19.43 2.38
N PRO A 184 -5.51 -19.53 1.16
CA PRO A 184 -5.39 -20.73 0.36
C PRO A 184 -3.92 -20.93 -0.04
N ARG A 185 -3.59 -21.99 -0.79
CA ARG A 185 -2.24 -22.14 -1.32
C ARG A 185 -1.87 -20.90 -2.16
N LEU A 186 -0.75 -20.25 -1.84
CA LEU A 186 -0.32 -18.98 -2.45
C LEU A 186 0.95 -19.15 -3.29
N SER A 187 1.66 -20.26 -3.11
CA SER A 187 2.87 -20.60 -3.83
C SER A 187 2.64 -21.78 -4.77
N TYR A 188 2.49 -21.48 -6.05
CA TYR A 188 2.31 -22.50 -7.07
C TYR A 188 3.63 -22.80 -7.78
N HIS A 189 3.90 -24.08 -7.89
CA HIS A 189 4.96 -24.58 -8.77
C HIS A 189 4.38 -24.67 -10.20
N PRO A 190 5.20 -24.54 -11.26
CA PRO A 190 4.75 -24.88 -12.60
C PRO A 190 4.37 -26.36 -12.66
N SER A 191 3.09 -26.64 -12.50
CA SER A 191 2.48 -27.89 -12.90
C SER A 191 1.98 -27.72 -14.34
N GLY A 192 2.28 -28.71 -15.18
CA GLY A 192 1.73 -28.81 -16.53
C GLY A 192 0.25 -29.15 -16.49
N VAL A 193 -0.23 -29.99 -17.43
CA VAL A 193 -1.59 -30.52 -17.35
C VAL A 193 -1.73 -31.36 -16.07
N ILE A 194 -2.67 -30.98 -15.21
CA ILE A 194 -2.97 -31.67 -13.94
C ILE A 194 -4.18 -32.57 -14.16
N SER A 195 -4.20 -33.76 -13.54
CA SER A 195 -5.38 -34.63 -13.54
C SER A 195 -6.53 -34.01 -12.74
N CYS A 196 -7.76 -34.39 -13.05
CA CYS A 196 -8.93 -33.93 -12.30
C CYS A 196 -8.83 -34.29 -10.80
N ASP A 197 -8.38 -35.50 -10.48
CA ASP A 197 -8.25 -35.97 -9.09
C ASP A 197 -7.26 -35.12 -8.27
N SER A 198 -6.12 -34.76 -8.88
CA SER A 198 -5.11 -33.92 -8.22
C SER A 198 -5.62 -32.49 -8.04
N LEU A 199 -6.37 -31.96 -9.01
CA LEU A 199 -6.99 -30.64 -8.92
C LEU A 199 -8.07 -30.61 -7.83
N GLU A 200 -8.91 -31.64 -7.77
CA GLU A 200 -9.96 -31.77 -6.74
C GLU A 200 -9.35 -31.85 -5.35
N SER A 201 -8.35 -32.71 -5.16
CA SER A 201 -7.62 -32.81 -3.90
C SER A 201 -6.99 -31.48 -3.47
N GLU A 202 -6.40 -30.74 -4.43
CA GLU A 202 -5.81 -29.44 -4.16
C GLU A 202 -6.84 -28.38 -3.79
N ILE A 203 -7.97 -28.30 -4.50
CA ILE A 203 -9.07 -27.38 -4.17
C ILE A 203 -9.69 -27.72 -2.81
N HIS A 204 -9.89 -29.01 -2.55
CA HIS A 204 -10.47 -29.48 -1.29
C HIS A 204 -9.59 -29.08 -0.10
N SER A 205 -8.32 -29.48 -0.12
CA SER A 205 -7.36 -29.24 0.97
C SER A 205 -6.99 -27.77 1.16
N SER A 206 -7.05 -26.95 0.09
CA SER A 206 -6.64 -25.54 0.16
C SER A 206 -7.79 -24.55 0.32
N ILE A 207 -9.04 -24.92 0.01
CA ILE A 207 -10.18 -24.01 0.05
C ILE A 207 -11.34 -24.60 0.84
N PHE A 208 -11.85 -25.78 0.47
CA PHE A 208 -13.13 -26.26 1.02
C PHE A 208 -13.07 -26.58 2.51
N VAL A 209 -11.97 -27.17 2.96
CA VAL A 209 -11.78 -27.43 4.40
C VAL A 209 -11.74 -26.13 5.21
N TYR A 210 -11.02 -25.12 4.73
CA TYR A 210 -10.97 -23.81 5.39
C TYR A 210 -12.28 -23.05 5.29
N TYR A 211 -13.01 -23.20 4.19
CA TYR A 211 -14.35 -22.64 4.03
C TYR A 211 -15.32 -23.24 5.06
N GLN A 212 -15.30 -24.56 5.24
CA GLN A 212 -16.12 -25.24 6.22
C GLN A 212 -15.77 -24.82 7.66
N ALA A 213 -14.48 -24.76 7.99
CA ALA A 213 -14.01 -24.24 9.28
C ALA A 213 -14.43 -22.78 9.51
N LEU A 214 -14.38 -21.94 8.48
CA LEU A 214 -14.83 -20.55 8.61
C LEU A 214 -16.34 -20.47 8.87
N LEU A 215 -17.14 -21.30 8.20
CA LEU A 215 -18.58 -21.37 8.42
C LEU A 215 -18.93 -21.83 9.84
N SER A 216 -18.16 -22.73 10.44
CA SER A 216 -18.36 -23.11 11.85
C SER A 216 -17.99 -21.98 12.81
N ILE A 217 -16.99 -21.15 12.47
CA ILE A 217 -16.53 -20.05 13.33
C ILE A 217 -17.46 -18.83 13.30
N ILE A 218 -18.00 -18.46 12.14
CA ILE A 218 -18.79 -17.23 11.96
C ILE A 218 -19.95 -17.08 12.98
N PRO A 219 -20.76 -18.12 13.27
CA PRO A 219 -21.83 -18.06 14.27
C PRO A 219 -21.37 -17.73 15.70
N HIS A 220 -20.11 -18.00 16.05
CA HIS A 220 -19.56 -17.75 17.38
C HIS A 220 -18.87 -16.38 17.51
N LEU A 221 -18.74 -15.63 16.41
CA LEU A 221 -18.17 -14.29 16.43
C LEU A 221 -19.07 -13.30 17.17
N LYS A 222 -18.60 -12.80 18.33
CA LYS A 222 -19.31 -11.84 19.18
C LYS A 222 -19.33 -10.41 18.63
N ARG A 223 -18.42 -10.07 17.72
CA ARG A 223 -18.24 -8.73 17.14
C ARG A 223 -18.04 -8.82 15.63
N LYS A 224 -18.09 -7.67 14.96
CA LYS A 224 -17.72 -7.58 13.55
C LYS A 224 -16.22 -7.79 13.38
N THR A 225 -15.81 -9.01 13.04
CA THR A 225 -14.40 -9.42 12.92
C THR A 225 -13.88 -9.16 11.51
N GLN A 226 -12.62 -8.77 11.39
CA GLN A 226 -11.97 -8.60 10.10
C GLN A 226 -11.67 -9.97 9.47
N LEU A 227 -12.05 -10.15 8.21
CA LEU A 227 -11.66 -11.28 7.38
C LEU A 227 -10.80 -10.75 6.24
N ILE A 228 -9.57 -11.24 6.13
CA ILE A 228 -8.65 -10.91 5.04
C ILE A 228 -8.49 -12.16 4.18
N MET A 229 -8.98 -12.11 2.96
CA MET A 229 -8.89 -13.20 1.99
C MET A 229 -7.71 -12.97 1.06
N PHE A 230 -6.87 -13.97 0.87
CA PHE A 230 -5.74 -13.89 -0.04
C PHE A 230 -6.11 -14.55 -1.36
N ASN A 231 -5.96 -13.81 -2.45
CA ASN A 231 -6.28 -14.29 -3.79
C ASN A 231 -4.99 -14.35 -4.65
N PRO A 232 -4.54 -15.53 -5.09
CA PRO A 232 -3.48 -15.69 -6.07
C PRO A 232 -4.00 -15.32 -7.48
N SER A 233 -4.33 -14.04 -7.71
CA SER A 233 -5.04 -13.62 -8.93
C SER A 233 -4.13 -13.33 -10.12
N LEU A 234 -2.80 -13.35 -9.95
CA LEU A 234 -1.86 -12.86 -10.97
C LEU A 234 -1.97 -13.61 -12.30
N THR A 235 -2.07 -14.95 -12.27
CA THR A 235 -2.18 -15.74 -13.50
C THR A 235 -3.51 -15.55 -14.21
N ALA A 236 -4.60 -15.46 -13.45
CA ALA A 236 -5.92 -15.16 -13.96
C ALA A 236 -5.96 -13.77 -14.61
N ASP A 237 -5.45 -12.76 -13.91
CA ASP A 237 -5.44 -11.37 -14.40
C ASP A 237 -4.49 -11.21 -15.62
N LEU A 238 -3.43 -12.03 -15.74
CA LEU A 238 -2.51 -12.07 -16.90
C LEU A 238 -2.99 -12.98 -18.05
N ASN A 239 -4.10 -13.72 -17.89
CA ASN A 239 -4.59 -14.73 -18.84
C ASN A 239 -3.54 -15.81 -19.20
N LEU A 240 -2.80 -16.31 -18.21
CA LEU A 240 -1.80 -17.37 -18.41
C LEU A 240 -2.46 -18.77 -18.40
N VAL A 241 -2.85 -19.24 -19.60
CA VAL A 241 -3.69 -20.44 -19.82
C VAL A 241 -3.13 -21.75 -19.24
N HIS A 242 -1.84 -21.82 -18.92
CA HIS A 242 -1.18 -23.05 -18.47
C HIS A 242 -1.21 -23.30 -16.95
N HIS A 243 -1.92 -22.47 -16.17
CA HIS A 243 -1.99 -22.58 -14.71
C HIS A 243 -3.44 -22.71 -14.23
N SER A 244 -4.08 -23.84 -14.59
CA SER A 244 -5.51 -24.08 -14.33
C SER A 244 -5.87 -24.04 -12.85
N THR A 245 -5.08 -24.65 -11.97
CA THR A 245 -5.34 -24.65 -10.52
C THR A 245 -5.43 -23.23 -9.96
N GLU A 246 -4.47 -22.37 -10.29
CA GLU A 246 -4.43 -21.00 -9.76
C GLU A 246 -5.59 -20.16 -10.30
N ILE A 247 -5.90 -20.29 -11.60
CA ILE A 247 -7.04 -19.60 -12.22
C ILE A 247 -8.36 -20.02 -11.54
N ILE A 248 -8.57 -21.32 -11.35
CA ILE A 248 -9.77 -21.87 -10.72
C ILE A 248 -9.83 -21.42 -9.25
N THR A 249 -8.72 -21.52 -8.53
CA THR A 249 -8.61 -21.07 -7.13
C THR A 249 -8.96 -19.58 -7.02
N SER A 250 -8.38 -18.73 -7.87
CA SER A 250 -8.69 -17.29 -7.90
C SER A 250 -10.18 -17.03 -8.13
N GLY A 251 -10.81 -17.74 -9.07
CA GLY A 251 -12.24 -17.61 -9.34
C GLY A 251 -13.12 -18.05 -8.17
N ILE A 252 -12.74 -19.12 -7.46
CA ILE A 252 -13.44 -19.58 -6.25
C ILE A 252 -13.30 -18.53 -5.14
N ILE A 253 -12.10 -18.03 -4.89
CA ILE A 253 -11.84 -17.02 -3.85
C ILE A 253 -12.61 -15.72 -4.13
N ASP A 254 -12.67 -15.26 -5.38
CA ASP A 254 -13.46 -14.07 -5.76
C ASP A 254 -14.96 -14.29 -5.54
N SER A 255 -15.44 -15.52 -5.75
CA SER A 255 -16.84 -15.88 -5.49
C SER A 255 -17.13 -15.92 -3.98
N LEU A 256 -16.25 -16.55 -3.20
CA LEU A 256 -16.33 -16.59 -1.74
C LEU A 256 -16.25 -15.18 -1.14
N PHE A 257 -15.41 -14.30 -1.69
CA PHE A 257 -15.31 -12.90 -1.26
C PHE A 257 -16.65 -12.16 -1.39
N LYS A 258 -17.38 -12.36 -2.49
CA LYS A 258 -18.72 -11.77 -2.67
C LYS A 258 -19.70 -12.31 -1.63
N ILE A 259 -19.69 -13.63 -1.41
CA ILE A 259 -20.56 -14.29 -0.42
C ILE A 259 -20.27 -13.76 1.00
N PHE A 260 -19.00 -13.76 1.42
CA PHE A 260 -18.66 -13.33 2.78
C PHE A 260 -18.90 -11.84 3.03
N LYS A 261 -18.88 -11.01 1.98
CA LYS A 261 -19.19 -9.57 2.10
C LYS A 261 -20.62 -9.32 2.56
N GLU A 262 -21.54 -10.26 2.33
CA GLU A 262 -22.94 -10.17 2.77
C GLU A 262 -23.11 -10.48 4.27
N TYR A 263 -22.14 -11.13 4.91
CA TYR A 263 -22.20 -11.46 6.34
C TYR A 263 -21.95 -10.22 7.20
N GLN A 264 -22.97 -9.80 7.95
CA GLN A 264 -22.90 -8.60 8.81
C GLN A 264 -21.83 -8.67 9.92
N ARG A 265 -21.52 -9.89 10.37
CA ARG A 265 -20.51 -10.16 11.40
C ARG A 265 -19.08 -10.11 10.88
N LEU A 266 -18.89 -9.95 9.58
CA LEU A 266 -17.58 -9.89 8.95
C LEU A 266 -17.32 -8.52 8.33
N ASN A 267 -16.07 -8.07 8.43
CA ASN A 267 -15.55 -6.99 7.59
C ASN A 267 -14.54 -7.59 6.62
N VAL A 268 -14.99 -7.85 5.39
CA VAL A 268 -14.22 -8.63 4.42
C VAL A 268 -13.38 -7.74 3.52
N SER A 269 -12.10 -8.04 3.48
CA SER A 269 -11.14 -7.47 2.54
C SER A 269 -10.45 -8.58 1.77
N THR A 270 -10.09 -8.31 0.51
CA THR A 270 -9.32 -9.25 -0.30
C THR A 270 -7.97 -8.64 -0.66
N ILE A 271 -6.93 -9.47 -0.65
CA ILE A 271 -5.58 -9.12 -1.07
C ILE A 271 -5.28 -9.91 -2.35
N LYS A 272 -5.18 -9.20 -3.46
CA LYS A 272 -4.69 -9.72 -4.73
C LYS A 272 -3.17 -9.75 -4.72
N LEU A 273 -2.60 -10.94 -4.83
CA LEU A 273 -1.17 -11.18 -4.78
C LEU A 273 -0.53 -11.01 -6.16
N GLY A 274 0.61 -10.32 -6.16
CA GLY A 274 1.52 -10.21 -7.29
C GLY A 274 2.78 -11.05 -7.07
N ILE A 275 3.84 -10.71 -7.80
CA ILE A 275 5.13 -11.40 -7.68
C ILE A 275 5.84 -10.95 -6.41
N LEU A 276 6.13 -11.91 -5.53
CA LEU A 276 6.80 -11.72 -4.25
C LEU A 276 8.14 -12.45 -4.25
N GLN A 277 9.17 -11.83 -3.68
CA GLN A 277 10.46 -12.44 -3.43
C GLN A 277 10.46 -13.08 -2.04
N ILE A 278 10.80 -14.37 -1.96
CA ILE A 278 10.79 -15.14 -0.71
C ILE A 278 12.21 -15.60 -0.40
N GLY A 279 12.88 -14.89 0.52
CA GLY A 279 14.27 -15.18 0.87
C GLY A 279 15.18 -15.13 -0.36
N SER A 280 15.86 -16.24 -0.66
CA SER A 280 16.72 -16.37 -1.84
C SER A 280 15.95 -16.68 -3.14
N GLN A 281 14.65 -17.01 -3.06
CA GLN A 281 13.85 -17.26 -4.25
C GLN A 281 13.36 -15.94 -4.84
N PRO A 282 13.67 -15.65 -6.13
CA PRO A 282 13.35 -14.38 -6.74
C PRO A 282 11.83 -14.17 -6.93
N SER A 283 11.05 -15.24 -6.95
CA SER A 283 9.60 -15.21 -7.15
C SER A 283 8.91 -16.36 -6.42
N ASN A 284 7.72 -16.09 -5.88
CA ASN A 284 6.74 -17.10 -5.47
C ASN A 284 6.20 -17.90 -6.66
N TYR A 285 6.20 -17.30 -7.83
CA TYR A 285 5.86 -17.93 -9.10
C TYR A 285 7.10 -18.49 -9.77
N LYS A 286 7.43 -19.76 -9.52
CA LYS A 286 8.63 -20.39 -10.09
C LYS A 286 8.66 -20.41 -11.63
N PHE A 287 7.51 -20.28 -12.29
CA PHE A 287 7.43 -20.14 -13.74
C PHE A 287 7.75 -18.73 -14.26
N LEU A 288 7.65 -17.70 -13.42
CA LEU A 288 8.02 -16.34 -13.77
C LEU A 288 9.48 -16.10 -13.38
N ARG A 289 10.33 -15.82 -14.39
CA ARG A 289 11.75 -15.48 -14.20
C ARG A 289 11.99 -14.06 -13.68
N MET A 290 10.95 -13.35 -13.25
CA MET A 290 11.04 -11.96 -12.81
C MET A 290 11.24 -11.88 -11.31
N ALA A 291 12.11 -10.97 -10.87
CA ALA A 291 12.27 -10.65 -9.46
C ALA A 291 11.02 -9.93 -8.92
N GLY A 292 10.43 -10.51 -7.88
CA GLY A 292 9.34 -9.92 -7.11
C GLY A 292 9.81 -8.80 -6.19
N SER A 293 8.86 -8.22 -5.47
CA SER A 293 9.14 -7.30 -4.36
C SER A 293 9.39 -8.11 -3.08
N ASP A 294 10.22 -7.59 -2.17
CA ASP A 294 10.43 -8.21 -0.86
C ASP A 294 9.09 -8.45 -0.15
N ILE A 295 8.88 -9.70 0.29
CA ILE A 295 7.67 -10.13 0.99
C ILE A 295 7.39 -9.31 2.26
N HIS A 296 8.43 -8.85 2.96
CA HIS A 296 8.24 -8.10 4.21
C HIS A 296 7.57 -6.75 3.95
N GLU A 297 8.06 -5.99 2.97
CA GLU A 297 7.51 -4.67 2.61
C GLU A 297 6.21 -4.78 1.81
N ALA A 298 6.12 -5.77 0.93
CA ALA A 298 5.03 -5.86 -0.04
C ALA A 298 3.79 -6.61 0.47
N LEU A 299 3.95 -7.49 1.47
CA LEU A 299 2.86 -8.30 2.01
C LEU A 299 2.73 -8.17 3.54
N HIS A 300 3.77 -8.54 4.29
CA HIS A 300 3.65 -8.69 5.74
C HIS A 300 3.33 -7.37 6.44
N TYR A 301 4.08 -6.31 6.13
CA TYR A 301 3.85 -5.00 6.74
C TYR A 301 2.49 -4.39 6.35
N PRO A 302 2.03 -4.45 5.08
CA PRO A 302 0.66 -4.12 4.71
C PRO A 302 -0.40 -4.90 5.47
N VAL A 303 -0.27 -6.23 5.60
CA VAL A 303 -1.22 -7.08 6.34
C VAL A 303 -1.25 -6.69 7.82
N TYR A 304 -0.09 -6.54 8.46
CA TYR A 304 0.02 -6.04 9.83
C TYR A 304 -0.68 -4.68 9.98
N LYS A 305 -0.44 -3.77 9.05
CA LYS A 305 -1.08 -2.45 9.02
C LYS A 305 -2.60 -2.54 8.90
N MET A 306 -3.14 -3.48 8.14
CA MET A 306 -4.58 -3.74 8.00
C MET A 306 -5.19 -4.33 9.28
N ILE A 307 -4.50 -5.25 9.95
CA ILE A 307 -4.95 -5.84 11.22
C ILE A 307 -5.01 -4.75 12.30
N MET A 308 -3.95 -3.95 12.40
CA MET A 308 -3.87 -2.88 13.40
C MET A 308 -4.87 -1.77 13.12
N SER A 309 -5.06 -1.36 11.86
CA SER A 309 -6.06 -0.34 11.54
C SER A 309 -7.47 -0.78 11.95
N ALA A 310 -7.84 -2.05 11.73
CA ALA A 310 -9.14 -2.57 12.14
C ALA A 310 -9.33 -2.60 13.67
N ASN A 311 -8.25 -2.71 14.45
CA ASN A 311 -8.32 -3.09 15.88
C ASN A 311 -7.96 -2.01 16.92
N GLY A 312 -8.04 -0.71 16.58
CA GLY A 312 -7.99 0.35 17.61
C GLY A 312 -7.47 1.71 17.14
N TYR A 313 -6.83 1.80 15.98
CA TYR A 313 -6.23 3.04 15.51
C TYR A 313 -7.23 3.89 14.72
N LYS A 314 -8.11 4.62 15.43
CA LYS A 314 -9.20 5.44 14.86
C LYS A 314 -8.78 6.39 13.72
N LEU A 315 -7.60 7.02 13.83
CA LEU A 315 -7.09 7.95 12.81
C LEU A 315 -6.70 7.22 11.50
N ARG A 316 -6.19 5.99 11.61
CA ARG A 316 -5.91 5.12 10.47
C ARG A 316 -7.17 4.46 9.93
N GLN A 317 -8.17 4.20 10.77
CA GLN A 317 -9.50 3.81 10.29
C GLN A 317 -10.10 4.92 9.44
N LEU A 318 -9.97 6.18 9.86
CA LEU A 318 -10.44 7.33 9.09
C LEU A 318 -9.65 7.49 7.77
N LEU A 319 -8.32 7.34 7.79
CA LEU A 319 -7.55 7.36 6.54
C LEU A 319 -7.92 6.19 5.62
N SER A 320 -8.03 4.98 6.17
CA SER A 320 -8.46 3.79 5.43
C SER A 320 -9.85 4.00 4.84
N TRP A 321 -10.77 4.57 5.61
CA TRP A 321 -12.12 4.93 5.18
C TRP A 321 -12.06 5.93 4.03
N LEU A 322 -11.23 6.99 4.12
CA LEU A 322 -11.04 7.94 3.01
C LEU A 322 -10.46 7.27 1.76
N THR A 323 -9.42 6.45 1.90
CA THR A 323 -8.76 5.78 0.75
C THR A 323 -9.62 4.71 0.10
N THR A 324 -10.51 4.08 0.88
CA THR A 324 -11.44 3.05 0.39
C THR A 324 -12.79 3.64 -0.02
N LEU A 325 -12.90 4.98 -0.08
CA LEU A 325 -14.13 5.72 -0.37
C LEU A 325 -15.30 5.27 0.51
N GLY A 326 -15.07 5.11 1.80
CA GLY A 326 -16.05 4.66 2.77
C GLY A 326 -16.22 3.14 2.86
N GLY A 327 -15.22 2.37 2.44
CA GLY A 327 -15.26 0.91 2.44
C GLY A 327 -15.87 0.29 1.17
N TYR A 328 -16.14 1.09 0.14
CA TYR A 328 -16.62 0.60 -1.14
C TYR A 328 -15.57 -0.27 -1.85
N ASN A 329 -14.29 0.07 -1.69
CA ASN A 329 -13.18 -0.67 -2.29
C ASN A 329 -12.39 -1.40 -1.19
N SER A 330 -12.72 -2.69 -0.97
CA SER A 330 -12.03 -3.55 0.00
C SER A 330 -11.03 -4.51 -0.65
N VAL A 331 -10.60 -4.19 -1.88
CA VAL A 331 -9.59 -4.92 -2.64
C VAL A 331 -8.25 -4.21 -2.52
N TYR A 332 -7.25 -4.94 -2.04
CA TYR A 332 -5.87 -4.48 -1.88
C TYR A 332 -4.96 -5.26 -2.83
N TYR A 333 -3.92 -4.60 -3.31
CA TYR A 333 -2.97 -5.19 -4.24
C TYR A 333 -1.59 -5.22 -3.58
N CYS A 334 -1.07 -6.42 -3.36
CA CYS A 334 0.20 -6.65 -2.68
C CYS A 334 1.17 -7.35 -3.61
N GLY A 335 2.41 -6.88 -3.66
CA GLY A 335 3.44 -7.44 -4.53
C GLY A 335 3.54 -6.78 -5.90
N ARG A 336 4.64 -7.05 -6.59
CA ARG A 336 4.93 -6.43 -7.90
C ARG A 336 3.91 -6.90 -8.94
N PHE A 337 3.49 -5.98 -9.81
CA PHE A 337 2.49 -6.21 -10.87
C PHE A 337 1.05 -6.48 -10.41
N SER A 338 0.78 -6.70 -9.13
CA SER A 338 -0.59 -6.90 -8.63
C SER A 338 -1.58 -5.81 -9.11
N TYR A 339 -1.22 -4.53 -8.92
CA TYR A 339 -2.05 -3.39 -9.36
C TYR A 339 -1.97 -3.10 -10.86
N LEU A 340 -0.82 -3.35 -11.50
CA LEU A 340 -0.66 -3.06 -12.92
C LEU A 340 -1.49 -4.02 -13.76
N VAL A 341 -1.61 -5.26 -13.34
CA VAL A 341 -2.34 -6.29 -14.09
C VAL A 341 -3.85 -6.08 -14.01
N SER A 342 -4.36 -5.37 -13.00
CA SER A 342 -5.78 -4.97 -12.97
C SER A 342 -6.16 -3.93 -14.04
N TRP A 343 -5.20 -3.40 -14.80
CA TRP A 343 -5.51 -2.49 -15.92
C TRP A 343 -5.91 -3.29 -17.16
N PRO A 344 -6.98 -2.89 -17.88
CA PRO A 344 -7.52 -3.65 -19.02
C PRO A 344 -6.53 -3.85 -20.18
N PHE A 345 -5.44 -3.08 -20.24
CA PHE A 345 -4.40 -3.18 -21.28
C PHE A 345 -3.12 -3.89 -20.83
N ALA A 346 -3.02 -4.31 -19.57
CA ALA A 346 -1.80 -4.89 -19.01
C ALA A 346 -1.44 -6.25 -19.64
N SER A 347 -2.47 -7.05 -19.95
CA SER A 347 -2.32 -8.33 -20.67
C SER A 347 -1.69 -8.14 -22.06
N LEU A 348 -1.95 -7.02 -22.75
CA LEU A 348 -1.32 -6.70 -24.04
C LEU A 348 0.17 -6.40 -23.90
N ILE A 349 0.58 -5.70 -22.84
CA ILE A 349 1.98 -5.37 -22.58
C ILE A 349 2.77 -6.65 -22.24
N PHE A 350 2.19 -7.51 -21.39
CA PHE A 350 2.84 -8.74 -20.95
C PHE A 350 2.95 -9.78 -22.07
N ASN A 351 1.88 -9.99 -22.85
CA ASN A 351 1.89 -10.91 -23.99
C ASN A 351 2.76 -10.43 -25.16
N HIS A 352 2.96 -9.11 -25.33
CA HIS A 352 3.86 -8.60 -26.38
C HIS A 352 5.35 -8.71 -26.02
N HIS A 353 5.71 -8.83 -24.74
CA HIS A 353 7.10 -8.96 -24.31
C HIS A 353 7.75 -10.32 -24.65
N THR A 354 6.96 -11.33 -25.05
CA THR A 354 7.51 -12.60 -25.58
C THR A 354 7.85 -12.53 -27.08
N ARG A 355 7.55 -11.42 -27.79
CA ARG A 355 7.86 -11.27 -29.24
C ARG A 355 8.41 -9.93 -29.71
N LEU A 356 8.38 -8.86 -28.90
CA LEU A 356 8.83 -7.53 -29.34
C LEU A 356 10.19 -7.16 -28.77
N SER A 357 11.22 -7.38 -29.59
CA SER A 357 12.46 -6.60 -29.55
C SER A 357 12.12 -5.10 -29.58
N LEU A 358 12.43 -4.40 -28.49
CA LEU A 358 12.24 -2.95 -28.29
C LEU A 358 12.76 -2.09 -29.45
N LYS A 359 13.66 -2.62 -30.30
CA LYS A 359 14.18 -1.93 -31.49
C LYS A 359 13.09 -1.69 -32.56
N ARG A 360 12.10 -2.57 -32.71
CA ARG A 360 11.04 -2.41 -33.74
C ARG A 360 9.97 -1.39 -33.37
N LEU A 361 9.66 -1.25 -32.07
CA LEU A 361 8.65 -0.29 -31.61
C LEU A 361 9.18 1.15 -31.69
N ARG A 362 10.46 1.37 -31.36
CA ARG A 362 11.13 2.68 -31.52
C ARG A 362 11.18 3.13 -32.98
N GLY A 363 11.41 2.19 -33.91
CA GLY A 363 11.40 2.48 -35.35
C GLY A 363 10.00 2.78 -35.91
N ARG A 364 8.94 2.14 -35.39
CA ARG A 364 7.56 2.43 -35.80
C ARG A 364 7.05 3.75 -35.22
N LEU A 365 7.37 4.06 -33.95
CA LEU A 365 7.02 5.34 -33.34
C LEU A 365 7.76 6.51 -34.00
N ALA A 366 9.04 6.34 -34.36
CA ALA A 366 9.78 7.35 -35.11
C ALA A 366 9.19 7.61 -36.51
N LYS A 367 8.71 6.55 -37.20
CA LYS A 367 8.01 6.69 -38.49
C LYS A 367 6.69 7.41 -38.34
N VAL A 368 5.85 7.03 -37.37
CA VAL A 368 4.56 7.68 -37.12
C VAL A 368 4.75 9.16 -36.74
N TYR A 369 5.75 9.46 -35.90
CA TYR A 369 6.09 10.83 -35.52
C TYR A 369 6.59 11.66 -36.72
N SER A 370 7.42 11.09 -37.60
CA SER A 370 7.85 11.75 -38.84
C SER A 370 6.72 11.97 -39.85
N SER A 371 5.75 11.04 -39.92
CA SER A 371 4.59 11.16 -40.80
C SER A 371 3.62 12.23 -40.31
N ILE A 372 3.42 12.36 -39.00
CA ILE A 372 2.59 13.41 -38.39
C ILE A 372 3.22 14.80 -38.60
N ILE A 373 4.55 14.92 -38.43
CA ILE A 373 5.27 16.18 -38.71
C ILE A 373 5.17 16.55 -40.20
N SER A 374 5.27 15.57 -41.11
CA SER A 374 5.14 15.83 -42.55
C SER A 374 3.72 16.25 -42.98
N PHE A 375 2.70 15.89 -42.19
CA PHE A 375 1.31 16.31 -42.41
C PHE A 375 1.09 17.76 -41.95
N PHE A 376 1.73 18.18 -40.85
CA PHE A 376 1.66 19.55 -40.35
C PHE A 376 2.56 20.54 -41.11
N CYS A 377 3.63 20.10 -41.78
CA CYS A 377 4.49 20.99 -42.57
C CYS A 377 3.96 21.30 -43.99
N ARG A 378 2.87 20.68 -44.46
CA ARG A 378 2.36 20.86 -45.83
C ARG A 378 1.24 21.90 -46.01
N SER A 379 0.80 22.58 -44.94
CA SER A 379 -0.27 23.59 -45.02
C SER A 379 0.20 25.05 -45.02
N SER A 380 1.50 25.32 -45.14
CA SER A 380 2.06 26.69 -45.15
C SER A 380 2.86 26.99 -46.42
N SER A 381 2.23 26.88 -47.58
CA SER A 381 2.67 27.62 -48.77
C SER A 381 1.52 27.78 -49.76
N LYS A 382 0.64 28.76 -49.52
CA LYS A 382 -0.15 29.41 -50.57
C LYS A 382 -0.70 30.74 -50.04
N SER A 383 -0.42 31.79 -50.81
CA SER A 383 -1.01 33.13 -50.79
C SER A 383 -0.25 34.25 -50.06
N SER A 384 0.67 34.89 -50.77
CA SER A 384 0.79 36.36 -50.79
C SER A 384 0.66 36.83 -52.25
N LYS A 385 -0.47 37.46 -52.57
CA LYS A 385 -0.59 38.51 -53.58
C LYS A 385 -1.03 39.76 -52.84
#